data_AF-A0A7D9J1Q3-F1
#
_entry.id   AF-A0A7D9J1Q3-F1
#
_cell.length_a   1.000
_cell.length_b   1.000
_cell.length_c   1.000
_cell.angle_alpha   90.00
_cell.angle_beta   90.00
_cell.angle_gamma   90.00
#
_symmetry.space_group_name_H-M   'P 1'
#
loop_
_entity.id
_entity.type
_entity.pdbx_description
1 polymer ?
#
loop_
_entity_poly.entity_id
_entity_poly.type
_entity_poly.pdbx_seq_one_letter_code
_entity_poly.pdbx_strand_id
1 'polypeptide(L)'
;RSSCKAILNPFCQVDYRAKLWHCNFCFQRNAFPPQYAGISEQHQPAELIPQFSTIEYTLQRGNPGPLIFLLVVDTCMDEEDLQAVKESLQMSLSLMPPNALVGLITYGKMVQVHELGCEGCSKSYVFRGTKDLNSKQIQQMLGLGAGARQPNAQAGARGQIPSQGNDIFNRFLQPVHKCDMSLTDLLGELQRDPWPVSTGNRPLRSTGVAMSIAVGLLECTYPNTGARIMTFIGGSCTQGPGMVIDHELKNPIRSHHDLEKDNAPYVRKACKVKSFMIVKY
;
A
#
# COMPACT_ATOMS: atom_id res chain seq x y z
N ARG A 1 -34.57 5.65 15.96
CA ARG A 1 -33.41 5.14 15.19
C ARG A 1 -32.51 4.38 16.17
N SER A 2 -32.48 3.04 16.09
CA SER A 2 -31.65 2.19 16.96
C SER A 2 -30.17 2.35 16.62
N SER A 3 -29.44 3.11 17.45
CA SER A 3 -28.03 3.44 17.25
C SER A 3 -27.05 2.37 17.77
N CYS A 4 -27.53 1.38 18.52
CA CYS A 4 -26.65 0.50 19.30
C CYS A 4 -25.74 -0.40 18.46
N LYS A 5 -26.31 -1.21 17.53
CA LYS A 5 -25.56 -2.16 16.68
C LYS A 5 -24.58 -3.08 17.43
N ALA A 6 -24.77 -3.28 18.73
CA ALA A 6 -23.97 -4.21 19.51
C ALA A 6 -24.20 -5.65 19.03
N ILE A 7 -23.14 -6.45 19.09
CA ILE A 7 -23.15 -7.86 18.73
C ILE A 7 -23.61 -8.66 19.96
N LEU A 8 -24.30 -9.78 19.71
CA LEU A 8 -24.66 -10.75 20.74
C LEU A 8 -23.38 -11.21 21.48
N ASN A 9 -23.46 -11.28 22.79
CA ASN A 9 -22.32 -11.60 23.65
C ASN A 9 -22.80 -12.28 24.95
N PRO A 10 -21.91 -12.90 25.75
CA PRO A 10 -22.31 -13.68 26.92
C PRO A 10 -23.03 -12.90 28.02
N PHE A 11 -23.00 -11.57 27.99
CA PHE A 11 -23.69 -10.71 28.96
C PHE A 11 -25.13 -10.36 28.54
N CYS A 12 -25.55 -10.75 27.34
CA CYS A 12 -26.93 -10.55 26.88
C CYS A 12 -27.87 -11.53 27.58
N GLN A 13 -29.03 -11.05 28.05
CA GLN A 13 -30.05 -11.92 28.63
C GLN A 13 -30.87 -12.59 27.53
N VAL A 14 -31.00 -13.92 27.59
CA VAL A 14 -31.62 -14.71 26.52
C VAL A 14 -32.91 -15.37 27.02
N ASP A 15 -33.97 -15.23 26.23
CA ASP A 15 -35.23 -15.93 26.40
C ASP A 15 -35.33 -17.04 25.34
N TYR A 16 -34.98 -18.26 25.73
CA TYR A 16 -34.99 -19.45 24.85
C TYR A 16 -36.41 -19.89 24.46
N ARG A 17 -37.45 -19.47 25.19
CA ARG A 17 -38.85 -19.83 24.88
C ARG A 17 -39.42 -18.91 23.82
N ALA A 18 -39.24 -17.60 23.99
CA ALA A 18 -39.69 -16.61 23.02
C ALA A 18 -38.71 -16.46 21.83
N LYS A 19 -37.51 -17.05 21.91
CA LYS A 19 -36.42 -16.92 20.92
C LYS A 19 -36.00 -15.45 20.74
N LEU A 20 -35.80 -14.77 21.87
CA LEU A 20 -35.41 -13.36 21.91
C LEU A 20 -34.20 -13.16 22.83
N TRP A 21 -33.44 -12.10 22.60
CA TRP A 21 -32.34 -11.68 23.46
C TRP A 21 -32.39 -10.19 23.73
N HIS A 22 -31.90 -9.79 24.90
CA HIS A 22 -31.85 -8.40 25.34
C HIS A 22 -30.40 -7.94 25.28
N CYS A 23 -30.17 -6.86 24.53
CA CYS A 23 -28.85 -6.25 24.46
C CYS A 23 -28.47 -5.66 25.82
N ASN A 24 -27.32 -6.06 26.35
CA ASN A 24 -26.79 -5.56 27.63
C ASN A 24 -26.37 -4.08 27.62
N PHE A 25 -26.28 -3.44 26.44
CA PHE A 25 -25.91 -2.02 26.32
C PHE A 25 -27.12 -1.09 26.22
N CYS A 26 -28.10 -1.43 25.38
CA CYS A 26 -29.25 -0.57 25.09
C CYS A 26 -30.59 -1.13 25.56
N PHE A 27 -30.59 -2.32 26.16
CA PHE A 27 -31.78 -3.04 26.64
C PHE A 27 -32.83 -3.33 25.55
N GLN A 28 -32.49 -3.11 24.27
CA GLN A 28 -33.34 -3.44 23.14
C GLN A 28 -33.57 -4.96 23.10
N ARG A 29 -34.84 -5.34 22.94
CA ARG A 29 -35.25 -6.71 22.66
C ARG A 29 -35.06 -7.00 21.18
N ASN A 30 -34.31 -8.05 20.87
CA ASN A 30 -33.95 -8.46 19.51
C ASN A 30 -34.38 -9.91 19.30
N ALA A 31 -34.82 -10.23 18.07
CA ALA A 31 -35.09 -11.61 17.68
C ALA A 31 -33.83 -12.32 17.21
N PHE A 32 -33.75 -13.63 17.46
CA PHE A 32 -32.70 -14.44 16.86
C PHE A 32 -32.93 -14.58 15.34
N PRO A 33 -31.84 -14.63 14.54
CA PRO A 33 -31.96 -14.92 13.12
C PRO A 33 -32.47 -16.35 12.88
N PRO A 34 -33.05 -16.66 11.70
CA PRO A 34 -33.65 -17.97 11.42
C PRO A 34 -32.70 -19.17 11.63
N GLN A 35 -31.40 -18.94 11.47
CA GLN A 35 -30.36 -19.96 11.64
C GLN A 35 -30.29 -20.47 13.10
N TYR A 36 -30.78 -19.69 14.06
CA TYR A 36 -30.75 -19.99 15.50
C TYR A 36 -32.12 -20.49 15.98
N ALA A 37 -33.02 -20.92 15.09
CA ALA A 37 -34.37 -21.39 15.46
C ALA A 37 -34.35 -22.55 16.48
N GLY A 38 -33.32 -23.41 16.42
CA GLY A 38 -33.12 -24.56 17.32
C GLY A 38 -32.44 -24.24 18.66
N ILE A 39 -32.16 -22.98 18.98
CA ILE A 39 -31.41 -22.60 20.19
C ILE A 39 -32.11 -23.09 21.48
N SER A 40 -31.35 -23.69 22.40
CA SER A 40 -31.82 -24.12 23.73
C SER A 40 -30.76 -23.88 24.80
N GLU A 41 -31.09 -24.07 26.07
CA GLU A 41 -30.12 -23.95 27.17
C GLU A 41 -28.95 -24.93 27.05
N GLN A 42 -29.19 -26.12 26.49
CA GLN A 42 -28.16 -27.14 26.25
C GLN A 42 -27.44 -26.95 24.90
N HIS A 43 -28.07 -26.26 23.94
CA HIS A 43 -27.53 -26.00 22.60
C HIS A 43 -27.48 -24.49 22.35
N GLN A 44 -26.51 -23.85 23.00
CA GLN A 44 -26.28 -22.41 22.88
C GLN A 44 -25.27 -22.12 21.76
N PRO A 45 -25.43 -21.02 21.02
CA PRO A 45 -24.39 -20.56 20.11
C PRO A 45 -23.13 -20.17 20.88
N ALA A 46 -21.98 -20.28 20.23
CA ALA A 46 -20.68 -19.96 20.81
C ALA A 46 -20.63 -18.53 21.40
N GLU A 47 -21.32 -17.57 20.78
CA GLU A 47 -21.38 -16.17 21.20
C GLU A 47 -21.93 -15.94 22.62
N LEU A 48 -22.69 -16.90 23.16
CA LEU A 48 -23.32 -16.81 24.48
C LEU A 48 -22.54 -17.57 25.57
N ILE A 49 -21.56 -18.39 25.18
CA ILE A 49 -20.77 -19.19 26.10
C ILE A 49 -19.78 -18.26 26.83
N PRO A 50 -19.77 -18.19 28.17
CA PRO A 50 -18.90 -17.26 28.91
C PRO A 50 -17.40 -17.40 28.60
N GLN A 51 -16.95 -18.61 28.26
CA GLN A 51 -15.58 -18.90 27.83
C GLN A 51 -15.21 -18.24 26.50
N PHE A 52 -16.19 -17.91 25.65
CA PHE A 52 -16.04 -17.25 24.35
C PHE A 52 -16.42 -15.77 24.39
N SER A 53 -16.07 -15.08 25.50
CA SER A 53 -16.23 -13.63 25.61
C SER A 53 -15.45 -12.83 24.56
N THR A 54 -14.41 -13.44 23.98
CA THR A 54 -13.72 -12.98 22.77
C THR A 54 -13.92 -14.00 21.67
N ILE A 55 -14.51 -13.59 20.56
CA ILE A 55 -14.84 -14.46 19.42
C ILE A 55 -14.56 -13.74 18.10
N GLU A 56 -14.09 -14.47 17.10
CA GLU A 56 -13.85 -13.98 15.74
C GLU A 56 -14.89 -14.56 14.78
N TYR A 57 -15.40 -13.73 13.88
CA TYR A 57 -16.38 -14.13 12.87
C TYR A 57 -15.75 -14.13 11.49
N THR A 58 -15.80 -15.27 10.81
CA THR A 58 -15.50 -15.34 9.38
C THR A 58 -16.74 -15.02 8.58
N LEU A 59 -16.83 -13.78 8.10
CA LEU A 59 -17.94 -13.36 7.23
C LEU A 59 -17.68 -13.84 5.80
N GLN A 60 -18.70 -14.39 5.14
CA GLN A 60 -18.70 -14.62 3.70
C GLN A 60 -18.91 -13.30 2.93
N ARG A 61 -18.09 -12.29 3.20
CA ARG A 61 -18.02 -11.11 2.33
C ARG A 61 -17.31 -11.54 1.04
N GLY A 62 -17.69 -10.91 -0.08
CA GLY A 62 -17.18 -11.26 -1.42
C GLY A 62 -15.65 -11.33 -1.49
N ASN A 63 -15.15 -11.98 -2.53
CA ASN A 63 -13.73 -12.33 -2.74
C ASN A 63 -12.77 -11.27 -2.16
N PRO A 64 -11.97 -11.58 -1.12
CA PRO A 64 -10.99 -10.63 -0.60
C PRO A 64 -10.07 -10.25 -1.75
N GLY A 65 -9.90 -8.94 -1.98
CA GLY A 65 -8.99 -8.44 -3.01
C GLY A 65 -7.58 -9.02 -2.82
N PRO A 66 -6.75 -9.04 -3.87
CA PRO A 66 -5.40 -9.59 -3.76
C PRO A 66 -4.58 -8.83 -2.72
N LEU A 67 -3.67 -9.52 -2.04
CA LEU A 67 -2.67 -8.86 -1.20
C LEU A 67 -1.66 -8.15 -2.10
N ILE A 68 -1.32 -6.90 -1.78
CA ILE A 68 -0.43 -6.09 -2.62
C ILE A 68 0.79 -5.65 -1.81
N PHE A 69 1.98 -5.91 -2.33
CA PHE A 69 3.26 -5.50 -1.77
C PHE A 69 3.98 -4.58 -2.75
N LEU A 70 4.18 -3.31 -2.37
CA LEU A 70 4.90 -2.34 -3.17
C LEU A 70 6.25 -2.03 -2.52
N LEU A 71 7.33 -2.52 -3.12
CA LEU A 71 8.70 -2.31 -2.66
C LEU A 71 9.16 -0.93 -3.14
N VAL A 72 9.58 -0.06 -2.21
CA VAL A 72 10.10 1.27 -2.52
C VAL A 72 11.53 1.36 -1.98
N VAL A 73 12.51 1.18 -2.86
CA VAL A 73 13.91 0.93 -2.49
C VAL A 73 14.78 2.16 -2.80
N ASP A 74 15.45 2.65 -1.78
CA ASP A 74 16.50 3.66 -1.92
C ASP A 74 17.76 3.05 -2.56
N THR A 75 18.38 3.75 -3.50
CA THR A 75 19.66 3.36 -4.11
C THR A 75 20.82 4.31 -3.75
N CYS A 76 20.58 5.32 -2.92
CA CYS A 76 21.59 6.25 -2.43
C CYS A 76 22.28 5.75 -1.14
N MET A 77 22.75 4.50 -1.13
CA MET A 77 23.45 3.87 -0.01
C MET A 77 24.74 3.19 -0.47
N ASP A 78 25.51 2.67 0.47
CA ASP A 78 26.71 1.91 0.15
C ASP A 78 26.39 0.54 -0.47
N GLU A 79 27.36 -0.05 -1.17
CA GLU A 79 27.15 -1.25 -1.97
C GLU A 79 26.95 -2.47 -1.08
N GLU A 80 27.64 -2.52 0.05
CA GLU A 80 27.44 -3.54 1.09
C GLU A 80 26.01 -3.47 1.66
N ASP A 81 25.55 -2.27 2.00
CA ASP A 81 24.18 -2.04 2.48
C ASP A 81 23.14 -2.38 1.41
N LEU A 82 23.36 -1.94 0.17
CA LEU A 82 22.47 -2.21 -0.94
C LEU A 82 22.40 -3.71 -1.21
N GLN A 83 23.55 -4.41 -1.18
CA GLN A 83 23.62 -5.85 -1.36
C GLN A 83 22.85 -6.60 -0.27
N ALA A 84 23.01 -6.20 1.00
CA ALA A 84 22.25 -6.77 2.10
C ALA A 84 20.73 -6.55 1.95
N VAL A 85 20.31 -5.37 1.46
CA VAL A 85 18.90 -5.08 1.16
C VAL A 85 18.39 -5.95 0.01
N LYS A 86 19.16 -6.13 -1.07
CA LYS A 86 18.78 -7.01 -2.18
C LYS A 86 18.53 -8.44 -1.72
N GLU A 87 19.46 -9.01 -0.96
CA GLU A 87 19.35 -10.39 -0.44
C GLU A 87 18.13 -10.54 0.47
N SER A 88 17.89 -9.55 1.33
CA SER A 88 16.71 -9.52 2.22
C SER A 88 15.40 -9.44 1.43
N LEU A 89 15.36 -8.64 0.35
CA LEU A 89 14.19 -8.50 -0.51
C LEU A 89 13.92 -9.77 -1.33
N GLN A 90 14.96 -10.40 -1.87
CA GLN A 90 14.85 -11.68 -2.58
C GLN A 90 14.35 -12.79 -1.65
N MET A 91 14.88 -12.87 -0.42
CA MET A 91 14.37 -13.79 0.59
C MET A 91 12.90 -13.50 0.91
N SER A 92 12.53 -12.23 1.12
CA SER A 92 11.15 -11.84 1.40
C SER A 92 10.19 -12.21 0.27
N LEU A 93 10.63 -12.11 -0.99
CA LEU A 93 9.81 -12.47 -2.16
C LEU A 93 9.44 -13.96 -2.15
N SER A 94 10.37 -14.83 -1.74
CA SER A 94 10.13 -16.29 -1.64
C SER A 94 9.07 -16.67 -0.60
N LEU A 95 8.82 -15.80 0.39
CA LEU A 95 7.85 -16.00 1.47
C LEU A 95 6.48 -15.40 1.15
N MET A 96 6.33 -14.64 0.05
CA MET A 96 5.06 -14.01 -0.31
C MET A 96 4.08 -15.04 -0.89
N PRO A 97 2.76 -14.89 -0.63
CA PRO A 97 1.76 -15.73 -1.27
C PRO A 97 1.86 -15.64 -2.81
N PRO A 98 1.71 -16.75 -3.54
CA PRO A 98 1.95 -16.79 -4.99
C PRO A 98 0.97 -15.89 -5.76
N ASN A 99 -0.24 -15.70 -5.25
CA ASN A 99 -1.28 -14.84 -5.82
C ASN A 99 -1.23 -13.39 -5.34
N ALA A 100 -0.29 -13.04 -4.44
CA ALA A 100 -0.08 -11.66 -4.06
C ALA A 100 0.49 -10.87 -5.25
N LEU A 101 0.11 -9.60 -5.37
CA LEU A 101 0.66 -8.68 -6.35
C LEU A 101 1.89 -8.01 -5.76
N VAL A 102 2.96 -7.97 -6.54
CA VAL A 102 4.20 -7.27 -6.20
C VAL A 102 4.51 -6.18 -7.21
N GLY A 103 5.04 -5.06 -6.73
CA GLY A 103 5.57 -3.99 -7.56
C GLY A 103 6.88 -3.46 -6.99
N LEU A 104 7.67 -2.81 -7.84
CA LEU A 104 8.96 -2.25 -7.47
C LEU A 104 9.07 -0.79 -7.93
N ILE A 105 9.48 0.06 -7.00
CA ILE A 105 9.89 1.43 -7.22
C ILE A 105 11.30 1.57 -6.65
N THR A 106 12.26 2.00 -7.45
CA THR A 106 13.58 2.39 -6.95
C THR A 106 13.74 3.90 -7.01
N TYR A 107 14.52 4.46 -6.11
CA TYR A 107 14.72 5.90 -6.10
C TYR A 107 16.09 6.31 -5.56
N GLY A 108 16.58 7.41 -6.11
CA GLY A 108 17.71 8.17 -5.61
C GLY A 108 17.43 9.65 -5.84
N LYS A 109 18.20 10.28 -6.74
CA LYS A 109 17.85 11.62 -7.25
C LYS A 109 16.54 11.59 -8.04
N MET A 110 16.34 10.55 -8.84
CA MET A 110 15.13 10.32 -9.63
C MET A 110 14.33 9.16 -9.03
N VAL A 111 13.04 9.10 -9.32
CA VAL A 111 12.18 7.96 -8.93
C VAL A 111 11.87 7.13 -10.16
N GLN A 112 12.08 5.82 -10.08
CA GLN A 112 11.87 4.87 -11.17
C GLN A 112 10.78 3.88 -10.79
N VAL A 113 9.68 3.87 -11.56
CA VAL A 113 8.60 2.87 -11.41
C VAL A 113 8.84 1.76 -12.42
N HIS A 114 9.05 0.53 -11.96
CA HIS A 114 9.43 -0.60 -12.80
C HIS A 114 8.21 -1.33 -13.36
N GLU A 115 8.25 -1.67 -14.64
CA GLU A 115 7.26 -2.46 -15.33
C GLU A 115 7.68 -3.94 -15.31
N LEU A 116 6.98 -4.76 -14.53
CA LEU A 116 7.33 -6.16 -14.30
C LEU A 116 6.73 -7.13 -15.33
N GLY A 117 5.75 -6.68 -16.11
CA GLY A 117 5.06 -7.50 -17.13
C GLY A 117 5.74 -7.55 -18.50
N CYS A 118 6.98 -7.09 -18.64
CA CYS A 118 7.65 -6.97 -19.93
C CYS A 118 8.65 -8.12 -20.16
N GLU A 119 8.35 -9.03 -21.09
CA GLU A 119 9.26 -10.11 -21.48
C GLU A 119 10.44 -9.56 -22.31
N GLY A 120 11.66 -9.96 -21.96
CA GLY A 120 12.88 -9.67 -22.74
C GLY A 120 13.50 -8.28 -22.57
N CYS A 121 12.85 -7.33 -21.89
CA CYS A 121 13.49 -6.07 -21.49
C CYS A 121 12.84 -5.46 -20.24
N SER A 122 13.67 -4.96 -19.32
CA SER A 122 13.20 -4.20 -18.16
C SER A 122 12.91 -2.75 -18.58
N LYS A 123 11.66 -2.31 -18.39
CA LYS A 123 11.22 -0.93 -18.66
C LYS A 123 10.92 -0.23 -17.34
N SER A 124 11.32 1.03 -17.22
CA SER A 124 10.99 1.86 -16.07
C SER A 124 10.59 3.27 -16.47
N TYR A 125 9.68 3.87 -15.68
CA TYR A 125 9.22 5.23 -15.85
C TYR A 125 9.95 6.13 -14.86
N VAL A 126 10.66 7.12 -15.40
CA VAL A 126 11.52 8.01 -14.60
C VAL A 126 10.80 9.32 -14.30
N PHE A 127 10.61 9.61 -13.02
CA PHE A 127 10.04 10.85 -12.51
C PHE A 127 11.11 11.70 -11.85
N ARG A 128 10.98 13.02 -12.00
CA ARG A 128 11.86 13.97 -11.32
C ARG A 128 11.54 14.01 -9.83
N GLY A 129 12.54 13.76 -8.99
CA GLY A 129 12.41 13.79 -7.53
C GLY A 129 12.21 15.17 -6.90
N THR A 130 12.16 16.24 -7.70
CA THR A 130 11.96 17.62 -7.24
C THR A 130 10.51 18.09 -7.26
N LYS A 131 9.62 17.38 -7.98
CA LYS A 131 8.22 17.78 -8.15
C LYS A 131 7.30 16.77 -7.49
N ASP A 132 6.32 17.27 -6.76
CA ASP A 132 5.21 16.44 -6.29
C ASP A 132 4.27 16.13 -7.45
N LEU A 133 3.70 14.93 -7.47
CA LEU A 133 2.79 14.48 -8.51
C LEU A 133 1.49 14.01 -7.87
N ASN A 134 0.37 14.50 -8.39
CA ASN A 134 -0.94 14.04 -7.92
C ASN A 134 -1.31 12.70 -8.58
N SER A 135 -2.18 11.93 -7.95
CA SER A 135 -2.61 10.58 -8.40
C SER A 135 -3.14 10.61 -9.85
N LYS A 136 -3.90 11.66 -10.23
CA LYS A 136 -4.36 11.86 -11.63
C LYS A 136 -3.23 12.08 -12.64
N GLN A 137 -2.15 12.76 -12.25
CA GLN A 137 -1.00 13.00 -13.13
C GLN A 137 -0.18 11.71 -13.29
N ILE A 138 0.02 10.98 -12.19
CA ILE A 138 0.66 9.65 -12.19
C ILE A 138 -0.13 8.70 -13.10
N GLN A 139 -1.45 8.71 -12.95
CA GLN A 139 -2.36 7.94 -13.78
C GLN A 139 -2.17 8.21 -15.28
N GLN A 140 -2.13 9.49 -15.68
CA GLN A 140 -1.92 9.89 -17.07
C GLN A 140 -0.52 9.52 -17.58
N MET A 141 0.53 9.78 -16.78
CA MET A 141 1.92 9.53 -17.16
C MET A 141 2.25 8.03 -17.28
N LEU A 142 1.65 7.20 -16.44
CA LEU A 142 1.79 5.74 -16.48
C LEU A 142 0.81 5.06 -17.44
N GLY A 143 -0.09 5.83 -18.06
CA GLY A 143 -1.15 5.32 -18.94
C GLY A 143 -2.16 4.41 -18.22
N LEU A 144 -2.32 4.57 -16.91
CA LEU A 144 -3.26 3.82 -16.09
C LEU A 144 -4.66 4.40 -16.33
N GLY A 145 -5.62 3.62 -16.80
CA GLY A 145 -7.00 4.12 -16.98
C GLY A 145 -7.29 4.88 -18.29
N ALA A 146 -6.42 4.80 -19.29
CA ALA A 146 -6.90 4.88 -20.66
C ALA A 146 -7.38 3.48 -21.08
N GLY A 147 -8.68 3.24 -20.91
CA GLY A 147 -9.34 2.50 -21.97
C GLY A 147 -8.98 3.18 -23.28
N ALA A 148 -8.61 2.40 -24.29
CA ALA A 148 -8.64 2.84 -25.67
C ALA A 148 -10.09 3.28 -26.01
N ARG A 149 -10.45 4.49 -25.62
CA ARG A 149 -11.53 5.27 -26.19
C ARG A 149 -10.86 6.40 -26.95
N GLN A 150 -10.35 6.06 -28.12
CA GLN A 150 -10.25 7.03 -29.20
C GLN A 150 -11.65 7.62 -29.42
N PRO A 151 -11.81 8.95 -29.44
CA PRO A 151 -13.01 9.57 -29.96
C PRO A 151 -12.87 9.67 -31.48
N ASN A 152 -13.23 8.59 -32.20
CA ASN A 152 -13.79 8.59 -33.57
C ASN A 152 -13.64 7.22 -34.24
N ALA A 153 -14.76 6.51 -34.41
CA ALA A 153 -15.12 5.80 -35.64
C ALA A 153 -16.54 5.25 -35.52
N GLN A 154 -17.27 5.28 -36.63
CA GLN A 154 -18.70 5.07 -36.78
C GLN A 154 -19.18 3.63 -36.51
N ALA A 155 -20.46 3.59 -36.11
CA ALA A 155 -21.46 2.54 -36.27
C ALA A 155 -21.08 1.28 -37.09
N GLY A 156 -21.30 0.10 -36.50
CA GLY A 156 -21.58 -1.12 -37.25
C GLY A 156 -21.24 -2.45 -36.58
N ALA A 157 -22.23 -3.33 -36.53
CA ALA A 157 -22.15 -4.80 -36.43
C ALA A 157 -21.85 -5.46 -35.06
N ARG A 158 -22.81 -6.33 -34.70
CA ARG A 158 -22.78 -7.30 -33.60
C ARG A 158 -21.74 -8.38 -33.86
N GLY A 159 -20.82 -8.58 -32.92
CA GLY A 159 -19.97 -9.76 -32.79
C GLY A 159 -19.45 -9.85 -31.36
N GLN A 160 -19.79 -10.92 -30.65
CA GLN A 160 -19.24 -11.23 -29.32
C GLN A 160 -17.74 -11.51 -29.47
N ILE A 161 -16.92 -10.66 -28.88
CA ILE A 161 -15.47 -10.85 -28.72
C ILE A 161 -15.23 -11.11 -27.21
N PRO A 162 -14.39 -12.09 -26.82
CA PRO A 162 -14.12 -12.34 -25.41
C PRO A 162 -13.52 -11.08 -24.80
N SER A 163 -14.00 -10.73 -23.61
CA SER A 163 -13.55 -9.58 -22.83
C SER A 163 -12.08 -9.74 -22.37
N GLN A 164 -11.11 -9.46 -23.23
CA GLN A 164 -9.72 -9.19 -22.82
C GLN A 164 -9.57 -7.75 -22.32
N GLY A 165 -10.35 -7.41 -21.29
CA GLY A 165 -10.50 -6.07 -20.75
C GLY A 165 -9.81 -5.83 -19.41
N ASN A 166 -8.80 -6.63 -19.03
CA ASN A 166 -8.20 -6.58 -17.68
C ASN A 166 -6.67 -6.48 -17.62
N ASP A 167 -5.94 -6.57 -18.75
CA ASP A 167 -4.48 -6.73 -18.72
C ASP A 167 -3.68 -5.42 -18.63
N ILE A 168 -4.32 -4.25 -18.77
CA ILE A 168 -3.62 -2.95 -18.76
C ILE A 168 -3.27 -2.51 -17.32
N PHE A 169 -4.05 -2.93 -16.32
CA PHE A 169 -3.89 -2.49 -14.93
C PHE A 169 -2.81 -3.26 -14.16
N ASN A 170 -2.22 -4.30 -14.74
CA ASN A 170 -1.26 -5.19 -14.09
C ASN A 170 0.20 -4.95 -14.49
N ARG A 171 0.53 -4.00 -15.38
CA ARG A 171 1.92 -3.87 -15.88
C ARG A 171 2.95 -3.57 -14.78
N PHE A 172 2.56 -2.81 -13.75
CA PHE A 172 3.42 -2.43 -12.62
C PHE A 172 3.24 -3.31 -11.39
N LEU A 173 2.12 -4.04 -11.31
CA LEU A 173 1.74 -4.89 -10.18
C LEU A 173 1.39 -6.27 -10.74
N GLN A 174 2.32 -7.21 -10.61
CA GLN A 174 2.19 -8.56 -11.16
C GLN A 174 2.07 -9.60 -10.04
N PRO A 175 1.33 -10.69 -10.25
CA PRO A 175 1.34 -11.81 -9.30
C PRO A 175 2.75 -12.36 -9.11
N VAL A 176 3.14 -12.63 -7.86
CA VAL A 176 4.48 -13.12 -7.51
C VAL A 176 4.87 -14.33 -8.35
N HIS A 177 3.99 -15.33 -8.51
CA HIS A 177 4.28 -16.54 -9.30
C HIS A 177 4.54 -16.31 -10.79
N LYS A 178 4.21 -15.13 -11.35
CA LYS A 178 4.45 -14.80 -12.75
C LYS A 178 5.73 -14.01 -12.98
N CYS A 179 6.17 -13.25 -11.99
CA CYS A 179 7.29 -12.33 -12.12
C CYS A 179 8.41 -12.60 -11.10
N ASP A 180 8.41 -13.75 -10.43
CA ASP A 180 9.39 -14.12 -9.40
C ASP A 180 10.82 -14.11 -9.92
N MET A 181 11.08 -14.76 -11.06
CA MET A 181 12.39 -14.80 -11.70
C MET A 181 12.81 -13.41 -12.16
N SER A 182 11.96 -12.73 -12.94
CA SER A 182 12.26 -11.39 -13.45
C SER A 182 12.50 -10.36 -12.35
N LEU A 183 11.74 -10.43 -11.25
CA LEU A 183 11.94 -9.53 -10.12
C LEU A 183 13.19 -9.88 -9.32
N THR A 184 13.54 -11.18 -9.19
CA THR A 184 14.77 -11.62 -8.53
C THR A 184 16.00 -11.13 -9.29
N ASP A 185 16.00 -11.27 -10.62
CA ASP A 185 17.07 -10.80 -11.51
C ASP A 185 17.18 -9.27 -11.42
N LEU A 186 16.06 -8.55 -11.53
CA LEU A 186 16.04 -7.08 -11.44
C LEU A 186 16.56 -6.62 -10.08
N LEU A 187 16.16 -7.23 -8.98
CA LEU A 187 16.69 -6.94 -7.64
C LEU A 187 18.20 -7.20 -7.57
N GLY A 188 18.69 -8.29 -8.15
CA GLY A 188 20.12 -8.61 -8.22
C GLY A 188 20.92 -7.55 -8.98
N GLU A 189 20.37 -7.07 -10.10
CA GLU A 189 20.96 -6.08 -10.99
C GLU A 189 20.87 -4.63 -10.47
N LEU A 190 20.16 -4.37 -9.37
CA LEU A 190 20.06 -3.00 -8.84
C LEU A 190 21.45 -2.42 -8.53
N GLN A 191 21.71 -1.20 -8.98
CA GLN A 191 22.97 -0.51 -8.72
C GLN A 191 22.73 0.73 -7.86
N ARG A 192 23.82 1.30 -7.33
CA ARG A 192 23.76 2.59 -6.65
C ARG A 192 23.22 3.67 -7.60
N ASP A 193 22.64 4.72 -7.03
CA ASP A 193 22.20 5.88 -7.81
C ASP A 193 23.39 6.41 -8.66
N PRO A 194 23.26 6.52 -9.99
CA PRO A 194 24.39 6.80 -10.89
C PRO A 194 24.90 8.24 -10.79
N TRP A 195 24.26 9.08 -9.97
CA TRP A 195 24.61 10.49 -9.84
C TRP A 195 25.79 10.68 -8.89
N PRO A 196 26.88 11.32 -9.33
CA PRO A 196 28.04 11.54 -8.46
C PRO A 196 27.69 12.49 -7.32
N VAL A 197 28.27 12.23 -6.15
CA VAL A 197 28.12 13.05 -4.95
C VAL A 197 29.41 13.84 -4.75
N SER A 198 29.31 15.17 -4.80
CA SER A 198 30.46 16.05 -4.58
C SER A 198 30.97 15.96 -3.15
N THR A 199 32.28 16.12 -2.95
CA THR A 199 32.91 16.16 -1.63
C THR A 199 32.19 17.19 -0.74
N GLY A 200 31.94 16.82 0.52
CA GLY A 200 31.21 17.68 1.45
C GLY A 200 29.69 17.69 1.23
N ASN A 201 29.14 16.84 0.35
CA ASN A 201 27.70 16.75 0.11
C ASN A 201 27.15 15.34 0.37
N ARG A 202 25.84 15.29 0.64
CA ARG A 202 25.01 14.09 0.75
C ARG A 202 24.44 13.75 -0.62
N PRO A 203 24.11 12.48 -0.88
CA PRO A 203 23.34 12.10 -2.05
C PRO A 203 22.02 12.86 -2.13
N LEU A 204 21.57 13.16 -3.35
CA LEU A 204 20.25 13.74 -3.58
C LEU A 204 19.21 12.63 -3.49
N ARG A 205 18.35 12.69 -2.47
CA ARG A 205 17.43 11.61 -2.13
C ARG A 205 16.00 12.12 -2.06
N SER A 206 15.18 11.58 -2.95
CA SER A 206 13.81 12.05 -3.20
C SER A 206 12.74 11.15 -2.57
N THR A 207 12.94 10.77 -1.29
CA THR A 207 12.05 9.84 -0.56
C THR A 207 10.59 10.28 -0.54
N GLY A 208 10.32 11.58 -0.34
CA GLY A 208 8.94 12.06 -0.30
C GLY A 208 8.23 11.92 -1.64
N VAL A 209 8.91 12.20 -2.75
CA VAL A 209 8.33 11.98 -4.10
C VAL A 209 8.14 10.49 -4.38
N ALA A 210 9.11 9.64 -4.00
CA ALA A 210 8.99 8.19 -4.17
C ALA A 210 7.75 7.63 -3.44
N MET A 211 7.52 8.09 -2.21
CA MET A 211 6.35 7.71 -1.43
C MET A 211 5.04 8.27 -2.02
N SER A 212 5.06 9.53 -2.51
CA SER A 212 3.90 10.15 -3.18
C SER A 212 3.49 9.36 -4.42
N ILE A 213 4.47 8.95 -5.23
CA ILE A 213 4.24 8.12 -6.42
C ILE A 213 3.72 6.74 -6.04
N ALA A 214 4.29 6.11 -5.01
CA ALA A 214 3.84 4.80 -4.54
C ALA A 214 2.37 4.83 -4.05
N VAL A 215 2.00 5.84 -3.27
CA VAL A 215 0.62 6.06 -2.82
C VAL A 215 -0.29 6.34 -4.01
N GLY A 216 0.10 7.24 -4.91
CA GLY A 216 -0.69 7.59 -6.09
C GLY A 216 -0.90 6.41 -7.05
N LEU A 217 0.10 5.54 -7.20
CA LEU A 217 0.01 4.31 -8.00
C LEU A 217 -1.08 3.38 -7.44
N LEU A 218 -1.06 3.12 -6.13
CA LEU A 218 -2.04 2.24 -5.48
C LEU A 218 -3.45 2.86 -5.44
N GLU A 219 -3.54 4.18 -5.21
CA GLU A 219 -4.81 4.92 -5.23
C GLU A 219 -5.51 4.84 -6.59
N CYS A 220 -4.74 4.80 -7.69
CA CYS A 220 -5.29 4.72 -9.04
C CYS A 220 -5.57 3.29 -9.52
N THR A 221 -4.95 2.28 -8.92
CA THR A 221 -5.02 0.87 -9.39
C THR A 221 -5.90 0.00 -8.49
N TYR A 222 -5.72 0.09 -7.17
CA TYR A 222 -6.39 -0.75 -6.17
C TYR A 222 -6.92 0.08 -4.99
N PRO A 223 -7.88 1.00 -5.21
CA PRO A 223 -8.49 1.77 -4.13
C PRO A 223 -9.26 0.85 -3.16
N ASN A 224 -9.27 1.19 -1.87
CA ASN A 224 -9.98 0.45 -0.80
C ASN A 224 -9.59 -1.03 -0.67
N THR A 225 -8.41 -1.42 -1.15
CA THR A 225 -7.87 -2.79 -1.05
C THR A 225 -6.67 -2.80 -0.12
N GLY A 226 -6.47 -3.90 0.62
CA GLY A 226 -5.32 -4.05 1.51
C GLY A 226 -4.01 -4.08 0.74
N ALA A 227 -3.18 -3.05 0.91
CA ALA A 227 -1.86 -2.95 0.29
C ALA A 227 -0.80 -2.50 1.30
N ARG A 228 0.44 -2.95 1.10
CA ARG A 228 1.59 -2.63 1.94
C ARG A 228 2.68 -1.96 1.12
N ILE A 229 2.89 -0.67 1.34
CA ILE A 229 4.05 0.06 0.82
C ILE A 229 5.21 -0.17 1.79
N MET A 230 6.27 -0.82 1.32
CA MET A 230 7.47 -1.13 2.11
C MET A 230 8.62 -0.25 1.62
N THR A 231 8.90 0.82 2.37
CA THR A 231 9.93 1.79 2.00
C THR A 231 11.24 1.50 2.75
N PHE A 232 12.30 1.27 1.98
CA PHE A 232 13.66 1.04 2.46
C PHE A 232 14.46 2.33 2.24
N ILE A 233 15.10 2.82 3.30
CA ILE A 233 15.71 4.15 3.33
C ILE A 233 17.08 4.06 4.00
N GLY A 234 18.17 4.27 3.25
CA GLY A 234 19.54 4.37 3.79
C GLY A 234 19.98 5.75 4.31
N GLY A 235 19.08 6.71 4.57
CA GLY A 235 19.45 8.10 4.82
C GLY A 235 18.32 9.14 4.71
N SER A 236 18.63 10.40 5.05
CA SER A 236 17.63 11.48 5.09
C SER A 236 17.22 11.97 3.70
N CYS A 237 15.95 12.36 3.54
CA CYS A 237 15.46 13.01 2.31
C CYS A 237 16.10 14.40 2.15
N THR A 238 16.87 14.59 1.08
CA THR A 238 17.67 15.79 0.78
C THR A 238 17.17 16.57 -0.45
N GLN A 239 16.11 16.07 -1.09
CA GLN A 239 15.54 16.69 -2.28
C GLN A 239 14.01 16.53 -2.32
N GLY A 240 13.33 17.58 -2.80
CA GLY A 240 11.91 17.55 -3.11
C GLY A 240 10.97 17.74 -1.91
N PRO A 241 9.66 17.56 -2.12
CA PRO A 241 8.68 17.49 -1.06
C PRO A 241 9.08 16.46 0.01
N GLY A 242 8.96 16.82 1.29
CA GLY A 242 9.38 15.95 2.39
C GLY A 242 10.88 16.03 2.75
N MET A 243 11.63 16.95 2.13
CA MET A 243 13.03 17.21 2.47
C MET A 243 13.21 17.52 3.96
N VAL A 244 14.17 16.84 4.59
CA VAL A 244 14.46 16.87 6.02
C VAL A 244 15.69 17.71 6.34
N ILE A 245 16.63 17.75 5.41
CA ILE A 245 17.90 18.48 5.49
C ILE A 245 18.33 18.82 4.06
N ASP A 246 19.19 19.82 3.88
CA ASP A 246 19.84 20.03 2.59
C ASP A 246 20.94 19.00 2.33
N HIS A 247 21.58 19.13 1.17
CA HIS A 247 22.62 18.21 0.73
C HIS A 247 24.00 18.56 1.29
N GLU A 248 24.21 19.67 1.99
CA GLU A 248 25.55 20.04 2.45
C GLU A 248 25.87 19.32 3.78
N LEU A 249 27.00 18.62 3.86
CA LEU A 249 27.41 17.91 5.09
C LEU A 249 27.74 18.84 6.25
N LYS A 250 28.08 20.10 5.96
CA LYS A 250 28.33 21.14 6.97
C LYS A 250 27.09 21.42 7.83
N ASN A 251 25.90 21.18 7.29
CA ASN A 251 24.65 21.35 8.00
C ASN A 251 24.29 20.03 8.69
N PRO A 252 24.31 19.97 10.04
CA PRO A 252 23.98 18.76 10.75
C PRO A 252 22.49 18.45 10.61
N ILE A 253 22.15 17.16 10.69
CA ILE A 253 20.76 16.75 10.82
C ILE A 253 20.24 17.24 12.18
N ARG A 254 19.05 17.83 12.18
CA ARG A 254 18.38 18.38 13.38
C ARG A 254 18.50 17.47 14.62
N SER A 255 18.81 18.08 15.75
CA SER A 255 18.77 17.44 17.07
C SER A 255 17.47 17.76 17.81
N HIS A 256 17.26 17.12 18.97
CA HIS A 256 16.15 17.48 19.86
C HIS A 256 16.27 18.93 20.37
N HIS A 257 17.49 19.40 20.62
CA HIS A 257 17.75 20.79 21.03
C HIS A 257 17.38 21.80 19.95
N ASP A 258 17.64 21.47 18.67
CA ASP A 258 17.26 22.32 17.54
C ASP A 258 15.74 22.42 17.40
N LEU A 259 15.01 21.34 17.69
CA LEU A 259 13.54 21.35 17.68
C LEU A 259 12.97 22.22 18.79
N GLU A 260 13.54 22.14 20.01
CA GLU A 260 13.11 22.95 21.15
C GLU A 260 13.34 24.44 20.90
N LYS A 261 14.47 24.79 20.27
CA LYS A 261 14.82 26.16 19.89
C LYS A 261 14.20 26.65 18.59
N ASP A 262 13.33 25.86 17.96
CA ASP A 262 12.73 26.13 16.64
C ASP A 262 13.76 26.40 15.51
N ASN A 263 14.98 25.88 15.67
CA ASN A 263 16.09 26.00 14.72
C ASN A 263 16.08 24.86 13.68
N ALA A 264 14.90 24.51 13.17
CA ALA A 264 14.71 23.35 12.30
C ALA A 264 13.83 23.70 11.08
N PRO A 265 14.39 24.37 10.05
CA PRO A 265 13.60 25.01 8.98
C PRO A 265 12.81 24.03 8.12
N TYR A 266 13.27 22.78 8.01
CA TYR A 266 12.67 21.76 7.14
C TYR A 266 11.53 20.98 7.82
N VAL A 267 11.48 20.95 9.15
CA VAL A 267 10.59 20.03 9.90
C VAL A 267 9.12 20.31 9.65
N ARG A 268 8.69 21.57 9.76
CA ARG A 268 7.27 21.92 9.56
C ARG A 268 6.80 21.57 8.16
N LYS A 269 7.63 21.83 7.14
CA LYS A 269 7.32 21.51 5.74
C LYS A 269 7.28 20.00 5.51
N ALA A 270 8.26 19.26 6.04
CA ALA A 270 8.32 17.81 5.92
C ALA A 270 7.16 17.10 6.62
N CYS A 271 6.83 17.52 7.85
CA CYS A 271 5.71 16.97 8.61
C CYS A 271 4.38 17.18 7.88
N LYS A 272 4.17 18.32 7.22
CA LYS A 272 2.94 18.57 6.44
C LYS A 272 2.78 17.56 5.29
N VAL A 273 3.87 17.24 4.58
CA VAL A 273 3.85 16.25 3.49
C VAL A 273 3.59 14.85 4.04
N LYS A 274 4.26 14.47 5.13
CA LYS A 274 4.02 13.19 5.82
C LYS A 274 2.57 13.06 6.30
N SER A 275 2.03 14.09 6.94
CA SER A 275 0.64 14.11 7.40
C SER A 275 -0.35 13.99 6.23
N PHE A 276 -0.09 14.65 5.10
CA PHE A 276 -0.93 14.51 3.91
C PHE A 276 -0.95 13.06 3.38
N MET A 277 0.18 12.37 3.40
CA MET A 277 0.27 10.96 3.01
C MET A 277 -0.45 10.03 3.99
N ILE A 278 -0.43 10.35 5.28
CA ILE A 278 -1.05 9.53 6.34
C ILE A 278 -2.57 9.76 6.44
N VAL A 279 -3.04 10.99 6.25
CA VAL A 279 -4.44 11.41 6.50
C VAL A 279 -5.37 11.13 5.30
N LYS A 280 -4.89 10.51 4.22
CA LYS A 280 -5.70 10.16 3.05
C LYS A 280 -6.73 9.01 3.28
N TYR A 281 -7.04 8.67 4.52
CA TYR A 281 -8.03 7.65 4.91
C TYR A 281 -9.04 8.21 5.90
#